data_AF-A0A835XH75-F1
#
_entry.id   AF-A0A835XH75-F1
#
_cell.length_a   1.000
_cell.length_b   1.000
_cell.length_c   1.000
_cell.angle_alpha   90.00
_cell.angle_beta   90.00
_cell.angle_gamma   90.00
#
_symmetry.space_group_name_H-M   'P 1'
#
loop_
_entity.id
_entity.type
_entity.pdbx_description
1 polymer ?
#
loop_
_entity_poly.entity_id
_entity_poly.type
_entity_poly.pdbx_seq_one_letter_code
_entity_poly.pdbx_strand_id
1 'polypeptide(L)'
;MNSVEAGRVLSVLDDTLEGLRLISYVTQDVLDTAEQLRDILGEDLANTLIKHRQLLQSSKSSLNNEQLMASTLELVRLLKKSPSAQRLQVLPYDRTYGVLQALQYFEQLRQFAQKRLTTTVEEDSSNREYFEEVRDREERAVAERLQLEQKLRLQRVELQKAAGTIQVAEDRARGEVAEVQTSTSQARSGIEGGAKSQQEADKAAFKSDLDQVSRELASARSELARLRGEHKDNEALLRKARKRAEQDVEVQIGEYDADVGAKEEELGKARAEYEEVITKLQDYTRGWNEMLQERLEYEERERRLAHERLQANLHNVRINRAARVIQQAWRAYKKAKEAAKKKAKKAEKAKAKKK
;
A
#
# COMPACT_ATOMS: atom_id res chain seq x y z
N MET A 1 -17.74 109.94 30.62
CA MET A 1 -18.36 110.78 31.66
C MET A 1 -17.31 111.12 32.71
N ASN A 2 -16.99 112.41 32.82
CA ASN A 2 -16.33 113.17 33.88
C ASN A 2 -15.48 112.39 34.91
N SER A 3 -14.21 112.14 34.57
CA SER A 3 -13.22 111.49 35.43
C SER A 3 -12.92 112.25 36.73
N VAL A 4 -13.31 113.53 36.81
CA VAL A 4 -13.07 114.37 37.99
C VAL A 4 -14.02 113.99 39.14
N GLU A 5 -15.30 113.70 38.85
CA GLU A 5 -16.26 113.29 39.87
C GLU A 5 -16.00 111.86 40.33
N ALA A 6 -15.74 110.96 39.39
CA ALA A 6 -15.28 109.60 39.68
C ALA A 6 -13.99 109.59 40.53
N GLY A 7 -13.01 110.42 40.17
CA GLY A 7 -11.76 110.57 40.92
C GLY A 7 -11.96 111.13 42.32
N ARG A 8 -12.87 112.10 42.50
CA ARG A 8 -13.25 112.63 43.83
C ARG A 8 -13.90 111.55 44.69
N VAL A 9 -14.84 110.79 44.14
CA VAL A 9 -15.51 109.70 44.87
C VAL A 9 -14.51 108.61 45.28
N LEU A 10 -13.61 108.22 44.38
CA LEU A 10 -12.55 107.25 44.69
C LEU A 10 -11.56 107.78 45.73
N SER A 11 -11.17 109.05 45.65
CA SER A 11 -10.31 109.70 46.65
C SER A 11 -10.95 109.68 48.03
N VAL A 12 -12.25 109.96 48.14
CA VAL A 12 -12.98 109.89 49.42
C VAL A 12 -13.01 108.45 49.94
N LEU A 13 -13.24 107.47 49.07
CA LEU A 13 -13.21 106.05 49.44
C LEU A 13 -11.81 105.59 49.90
N ASP A 14 -10.75 106.04 49.23
CA ASP A 14 -9.37 105.73 49.65
C ASP A 14 -9.01 106.43 50.98
N ASP A 15 -9.41 107.69 51.16
CA ASP A 15 -9.17 108.45 52.40
C ASP A 15 -9.88 107.84 53.61
N THR A 16 -11.11 107.38 53.41
CA THR A 16 -11.92 106.70 54.45
C THR A 16 -11.39 105.30 54.75
N LEU A 17 -10.97 104.54 53.74
CA LEU A 17 -10.37 103.24 53.90
C LEU A 17 -9.02 103.34 54.64
N GLU A 18 -8.20 104.34 54.33
CA GLU A 18 -6.97 104.63 55.06
C GLU A 18 -7.26 105.00 56.53
N GLY A 19 -8.28 105.83 56.77
CA GLY A 19 -8.72 106.17 58.13
C GLY A 19 -9.17 104.94 58.93
N LEU A 20 -9.96 104.05 58.32
CA LEU A 20 -10.40 102.79 58.92
C LEU A 20 -9.23 101.85 59.19
N ARG A 21 -8.24 101.78 58.29
CA ARG A 21 -7.02 100.98 58.50
C ARG A 21 -6.24 101.47 59.70
N LEU A 22 -6.06 102.78 59.86
CA LEU A 22 -5.34 103.35 60.99
C LEU A 22 -6.07 103.14 62.32
N ILE A 23 -7.39 103.36 62.36
CA ILE A 23 -8.21 103.06 63.56
C ILE A 23 -8.18 101.57 63.89
N SER A 24 -8.04 100.68 62.90
CA SER A 24 -8.04 99.23 63.15
C SER A 24 -6.92 98.78 64.10
N TYR A 25 -5.84 99.55 64.23
CA TYR A 25 -4.75 99.29 65.16
C TYR A 25 -4.99 99.84 66.57
N VAL A 26 -6.05 100.63 66.77
CA VAL A 26 -6.49 101.09 68.10
C VAL A 26 -7.43 100.02 68.66
N THR A 27 -6.83 98.94 69.16
CA THR A 27 -7.55 97.86 69.82
C THR A 27 -7.89 98.24 71.26
N GLN A 28 -8.78 97.48 71.89
CA GLN A 28 -9.11 97.69 73.30
C GLN A 28 -7.86 97.57 74.20
N ASP A 29 -6.94 96.67 73.87
CA ASP A 29 -5.68 96.48 74.60
C ASP A 29 -4.73 97.68 74.45
N VAL A 30 -4.68 98.31 73.27
CA VAL A 30 -3.91 99.55 73.02
C VAL A 30 -4.48 100.72 73.81
N LEU A 31 -5.82 100.83 73.88
CA LEU A 31 -6.47 101.82 74.72
C LEU A 31 -6.20 101.55 76.21
N ASP A 32 -6.20 100.27 76.60
CA ASP A 32 -6.01 99.88 77.99
C ASP A 32 -4.58 100.13 78.49
N THR A 33 -3.60 100.07 77.59
CA THR A 33 -2.16 100.30 77.86
C THR A 33 -1.66 101.67 77.39
N ALA A 34 -2.55 102.59 76.99
CA ALA A 34 -2.19 103.89 76.42
C ALA A 34 -1.22 104.72 77.29
N GLU A 35 -1.31 104.64 78.62
CA GLU A 35 -0.41 105.32 79.56
C GLU A 35 1.02 104.76 79.52
N GLN A 36 1.16 103.44 79.35
CA GLN A 36 2.46 102.74 79.27
C GLN A 36 3.12 102.94 77.90
N LEU A 37 2.31 103.19 76.87
CA LEU A 37 2.76 103.44 75.51
C LEU A 37 3.14 104.91 75.26
N ARG A 38 3.11 105.78 76.29
CA ARG A 38 3.42 107.22 76.18
C ARG A 38 4.82 107.50 75.64
N ASP A 39 5.82 106.72 76.05
CA ASP A 39 7.20 106.85 75.58
C ASP A 39 7.37 106.40 74.11
N ILE A 40 6.47 105.52 73.65
CA ILE A 40 6.53 104.90 72.32
C ILE A 40 5.71 105.72 71.32
N LEU A 41 4.53 106.19 71.71
CA LEU A 41 3.56 106.87 70.86
C LEU A 41 3.67 108.40 70.90
N GLY A 42 4.35 108.94 71.90
CA GLY A 42 4.43 110.36 72.18
C GLY A 42 3.29 110.84 73.07
N GLU A 43 3.55 111.91 73.81
CA GLU A 43 2.64 112.47 74.82
C GLU A 43 1.28 112.88 74.26
N ASP A 44 1.26 113.51 73.08
CA ASP A 44 0.03 113.94 72.42
C ASP A 44 -0.89 112.76 72.04
N LEU A 45 -0.33 111.73 71.41
CA LEU A 45 -1.10 110.57 70.95
C LEU A 45 -1.61 109.74 72.13
N ALA A 46 -0.79 109.53 73.16
CA ALA A 46 -1.18 108.82 74.38
C ALA A 46 -2.29 109.57 75.14
N ASN A 47 -2.18 110.88 75.31
CA ASN A 47 -3.22 111.71 75.93
C ASN A 47 -4.54 111.62 75.15
N THR A 48 -4.47 111.60 73.82
CA THR A 48 -5.66 111.48 72.97
C THR A 48 -6.29 110.08 73.07
N LEU A 49 -5.49 109.02 73.16
CA LEU A 49 -5.97 107.65 73.38
C LEU A 49 -6.63 107.48 74.75
N ILE A 50 -6.06 108.08 75.80
CA ILE A 50 -6.64 108.08 77.16
C ILE A 50 -7.99 108.82 77.16
N LYS A 51 -8.05 110.00 76.54
CA LYS A 51 -9.30 110.76 76.35
C LYS A 51 -10.32 109.96 75.56
N HIS A 52 -9.90 109.30 74.48
CA HIS A 52 -10.77 108.45 73.67
C HIS A 52 -11.30 107.25 74.45
N ARG A 53 -10.47 106.60 75.27
CA ARG A 53 -10.87 105.52 76.18
C ARG A 53 -11.91 105.98 77.20
N GLN A 54 -11.69 107.13 77.84
CA GLN A 54 -12.66 107.70 78.80
C GLN A 54 -14.01 107.98 78.14
N LEU A 55 -14.00 108.51 76.91
CA LEU A 55 -15.21 108.74 76.12
C LEU A 55 -15.89 107.44 75.68
N LEU A 56 -15.13 106.41 75.31
CA LEU A 56 -15.67 105.08 74.99
C LEU A 56 -16.32 104.42 76.21
N GLN A 57 -15.70 104.56 77.39
CA GLN A 57 -16.22 104.00 78.64
C GLN A 57 -17.47 104.72 79.16
N SER A 58 -17.58 106.03 78.94
CA SER A 58 -18.78 106.81 79.28
C SER A 58 -19.91 106.64 78.27
N SER A 59 -19.58 106.34 77.01
CA SER A 59 -20.53 106.27 75.90
C SER A 59 -21.09 104.87 75.60
N LYS A 60 -21.09 103.95 76.58
CA LYS A 60 -21.33 102.48 76.43
C LYS A 60 -22.64 102.04 75.73
N SER A 61 -23.47 102.92 75.19
CA SER A 61 -24.71 102.55 74.51
C SER A 61 -25.29 103.57 73.50
N SER A 62 -24.56 104.60 73.05
CA SER A 62 -25.07 105.53 72.01
C SER A 62 -24.15 105.59 70.78
N LEU A 63 -24.68 105.19 69.62
CA LEU A 63 -24.01 105.22 68.31
C LEU A 63 -23.84 106.65 67.74
N ASN A 64 -24.60 107.63 68.26
CA ASN A 64 -24.59 109.02 67.80
C ASN A 64 -24.02 109.96 68.87
N ASN A 65 -22.91 109.57 69.50
CA ASN A 65 -22.21 110.45 70.42
C ASN A 65 -21.26 111.36 69.63
N GLU A 66 -21.68 112.62 69.41
CA GLU A 66 -20.89 113.62 68.66
C GLU A 66 -19.50 113.82 69.26
N GLN A 67 -19.36 113.71 70.58
CA GLN A 67 -18.07 113.83 71.26
C GLN A 67 -17.16 112.64 70.96
N LEU A 68 -17.72 111.42 70.87
CA LEU A 68 -16.98 110.23 70.48
C LEU A 68 -16.58 110.29 69.01
N MET A 69 -17.48 110.70 68.11
CA MET A 69 -17.18 110.89 66.69
C MET A 69 -16.09 111.95 66.47
N ALA A 70 -16.19 113.10 67.14
CA ALA A 70 -15.18 114.14 67.11
C ALA A 70 -13.83 113.62 67.63
N SER A 71 -13.85 112.85 68.72
CA SER A 71 -12.65 112.20 69.27
C SER A 71 -12.05 111.16 68.33
N THR A 72 -12.85 110.33 67.66
CA THR A 72 -12.40 109.36 66.65
C THR A 72 -11.78 110.08 65.45
N LEU A 73 -12.37 111.18 64.97
CA LEU A 73 -11.84 111.97 63.86
C LEU A 73 -10.56 112.72 64.26
N GLU A 74 -10.50 113.25 65.48
CA GLU A 74 -9.30 113.87 66.06
C GLU A 74 -8.16 112.84 66.16
N LEU A 75 -8.48 111.64 66.65
CA LEU A 75 -7.57 110.50 66.73
C LEU A 75 -7.11 110.05 65.34
N VAL A 76 -7.99 109.92 64.34
CA VAL A 76 -7.60 109.60 62.95
C VAL A 76 -6.68 110.66 62.37
N ARG A 77 -6.99 111.94 62.58
CA ARG A 77 -6.15 113.05 62.09
C ARG A 77 -4.77 113.03 62.74
N LEU A 78 -4.69 112.74 64.03
CA LEU A 78 -3.42 112.60 64.74
C LEU A 78 -2.67 111.34 64.31
N LEU A 79 -3.34 110.21 64.10
CA LEU A 79 -2.74 108.98 63.58
C LEU A 79 -2.20 109.17 62.15
N LYS A 80 -2.86 109.97 61.31
CA LYS A 80 -2.37 110.31 59.96
C LYS A 80 -1.16 111.26 60.01
N LYS A 81 -1.10 112.19 60.97
CA LYS A 81 -0.05 113.22 61.05
C LYS A 81 1.18 112.81 61.87
N SER A 82 1.01 111.95 62.87
CA SER A 82 2.08 111.56 63.78
C SER A 82 2.85 110.37 63.21
N PRO A 83 4.17 110.47 62.95
CA PRO A 83 4.97 109.33 62.50
C PRO A 83 5.03 108.22 63.55
N SER A 84 4.80 108.55 64.83
CA SER A 84 4.73 107.60 65.94
C SER A 84 3.54 106.64 65.84
N ALA A 85 2.49 107.00 65.09
CA ALA A 85 1.31 106.15 64.88
C ALA A 85 1.62 104.84 64.13
N GLN A 86 2.67 104.81 63.30
CA GLN A 86 3.12 103.60 62.61
C GLN A 86 3.60 102.53 63.60
N ARG A 87 4.05 102.93 64.81
CA ARG A 87 4.50 102.02 65.85
C ARG A 87 3.35 101.16 66.40
N LEU A 88 2.10 101.60 66.27
CA LEU A 88 0.91 100.79 66.62
C LEU A 88 0.79 99.53 65.77
N GLN A 89 1.34 99.52 64.55
CA GLN A 89 1.31 98.34 63.67
C GLN A 89 2.26 97.23 64.11
N VAL A 90 3.28 97.58 64.90
CA VAL A 90 4.34 96.66 65.38
C VAL A 90 3.97 96.06 66.73
N LEU A 91 2.98 96.62 67.42
CA LEU A 91 2.52 96.11 68.70
C LEU A 91 1.83 94.74 68.51
N PRO A 92 2.02 93.79 69.45
CA PRO A 92 1.50 92.42 69.35
C PRO A 92 0.01 92.33 69.70
N TYR A 93 -0.79 93.34 69.35
CA TYR A 93 -2.23 93.36 69.61
C TYR A 93 -3.01 92.94 68.37
N ASP A 94 -3.86 91.93 68.53
CA ASP A 94 -4.67 91.43 67.43
C ASP A 94 -5.85 92.38 67.13
N ARG A 95 -6.02 92.67 65.84
CA ARG A 95 -7.14 93.48 65.36
C ARG A 95 -8.45 92.70 65.48
N THR A 96 -9.50 93.36 65.95
CA THR A 96 -10.81 92.73 66.13
C THR A 96 -11.38 92.25 64.79
N TYR A 97 -11.92 91.03 64.78
CA TYR A 97 -12.51 90.41 63.57
C TYR A 97 -13.53 91.31 62.85
N GLY A 98 -14.39 92.02 63.60
CA GLY A 98 -15.38 92.93 63.03
C GLY A 98 -14.77 94.09 62.22
N VAL A 99 -13.61 94.61 62.65
CA VAL A 99 -12.92 95.70 61.93
C VAL A 99 -12.22 95.18 60.68
N LEU A 100 -11.63 93.98 60.75
CA LEU A 100 -11.04 93.32 59.57
C LEU A 100 -12.09 93.03 58.49
N GLN A 101 -13.27 92.56 58.89
CA GLN A 101 -14.38 92.32 57.96
C GLN A 101 -14.90 93.62 57.34
N ALA A 102 -15.01 94.71 58.12
CA ALA A 102 -15.37 96.02 57.60
C ALA A 102 -14.35 96.52 56.57
N LEU A 103 -13.04 96.39 56.86
CA LEU A 103 -11.98 96.73 55.91
C LEU A 103 -12.11 95.95 54.59
N GLN A 104 -12.37 94.65 54.66
CA GLN A 104 -12.56 93.82 53.47
C GLN A 104 -13.76 94.27 52.62
N TYR A 105 -14.89 94.59 53.24
CA TYR A 105 -16.06 95.10 52.50
C TYR A 105 -15.80 96.48 51.88
N PHE A 106 -15.10 97.37 52.57
CA PHE A 106 -14.72 98.68 52.02
C PHE A 106 -13.73 98.55 50.86
N GLU A 107 -12.79 97.58 50.92
CA GLU A 107 -11.90 97.27 49.79
C GLU A 107 -12.69 96.77 48.57
N GLN A 108 -13.64 95.86 48.76
CA GLN A 108 -14.52 95.37 47.69
C GLN A 108 -15.38 96.49 47.09
N LEU A 109 -15.95 97.35 47.94
CA LEU A 109 -16.74 98.50 47.51
C LEU A 109 -15.89 99.47 46.69
N ARG A 110 -14.66 99.76 47.10
CA ARG A 110 -13.72 100.60 46.35
C ARG A 110 -13.40 99.99 44.99
N GLN A 111 -13.14 98.68 44.91
CA GLN A 111 -12.88 98.00 43.65
C GLN A 111 -14.09 98.03 42.71
N PHE A 112 -15.29 97.81 43.24
CA PHE A 112 -16.53 97.88 42.46
C PHE A 112 -16.83 99.30 41.96
N ALA A 113 -16.72 100.30 42.84
CA ALA A 113 -16.90 101.70 42.49
C ALA A 113 -15.89 102.14 41.43
N GLN A 114 -14.62 101.73 41.57
CA GLN A 114 -13.59 102.00 40.58
C GLN A 114 -13.98 101.40 39.24
N LYS A 115 -14.28 100.10 39.18
CA LYS A 115 -14.69 99.43 37.94
C LYS A 115 -15.86 100.16 37.28
N ARG A 116 -16.93 100.47 38.00
CA ARG A 116 -18.12 101.12 37.42
C ARG A 116 -17.92 102.57 37.01
N LEU A 117 -17.10 103.32 37.75
CA LEU A 117 -16.84 104.73 37.48
C LEU A 117 -15.78 104.94 36.40
N THR A 118 -14.91 103.95 36.16
CA THR A 118 -13.87 104.02 35.13
C THR A 118 -14.21 103.30 33.83
N THR A 119 -15.16 102.37 33.82
CA THR A 119 -15.63 101.74 32.57
C THR A 119 -16.39 102.75 31.72
N THR A 120 -15.94 102.93 30.48
CA THR A 120 -16.66 103.76 29.50
C THR A 120 -17.83 103.00 28.87
N VAL A 121 -18.76 103.74 28.27
CA VAL A 121 -19.91 103.15 27.56
C VAL A 121 -19.44 102.33 26.34
N GLU A 122 -18.37 102.77 25.68
CA GLU A 122 -17.77 102.06 24.54
C GLU A 122 -17.08 100.76 24.98
N GLU A 123 -16.34 100.78 26.09
CA GLU A 123 -15.77 99.56 26.68
C GLU A 123 -16.86 98.58 27.12
N ASP A 124 -17.97 99.04 27.69
CA ASP A 124 -19.08 98.19 28.08
C ASP A 124 -19.80 97.59 26.85
N SER A 125 -19.96 98.36 25.77
CA SER A 125 -20.50 97.88 24.49
C SER A 125 -19.58 96.82 23.85
N SER A 126 -18.28 97.10 23.76
CA SER A 126 -17.29 96.19 23.20
C SER A 126 -17.19 94.89 24.00
N ASN A 127 -17.25 94.97 25.33
CA ASN A 127 -17.29 93.77 26.17
C ASN A 127 -18.54 92.93 25.89
N ARG A 128 -19.71 93.54 25.73
CA ARG A 128 -20.95 92.81 25.39
C ARG A 128 -20.85 92.10 24.05
N GLU A 129 -20.40 92.80 23.01
CA GLU A 129 -20.19 92.22 21.68
C GLU A 129 -19.19 91.06 21.71
N TYR A 130 -18.09 91.20 22.46
CA TYR A 130 -17.14 90.12 22.67
C TYR A 130 -17.77 88.91 23.37
N PHE A 131 -18.57 89.13 24.42
CA PHE A 131 -19.27 88.04 25.11
C PHE A 131 -20.28 87.34 24.19
N GLU A 132 -21.00 88.09 23.35
CA GLU A 132 -21.92 87.51 22.36
C GLU A 132 -21.17 86.68 21.32
N GLU A 133 -20.05 87.16 20.79
CA GLU A 133 -19.25 86.40 19.83
C GLU A 133 -18.68 85.12 20.44
N VAL A 134 -18.19 85.19 21.68
CA VAL A 134 -17.72 84.00 22.42
C VAL A 134 -18.87 83.02 22.64
N ARG A 135 -20.06 83.52 23.02
CA ARG A 135 -21.24 82.67 23.20
C ARG A 135 -21.63 81.95 21.91
N ASP A 136 -21.66 82.66 20.79
CA ASP A 136 -22.03 82.08 19.50
C ASP A 136 -20.97 81.08 18.99
N ARG A 137 -19.69 81.33 19.28
CA ARG A 137 -18.61 80.36 19.00
C ARG A 137 -18.72 79.11 19.87
N GLU A 138 -19.00 79.28 21.17
CA GLU A 138 -19.26 78.17 22.09
C GLU A 138 -20.47 77.36 21.65
N GLU A 139 -21.57 78.00 21.26
CA GLU A 139 -22.77 77.31 20.79
C GLU A 139 -22.49 76.47 19.53
N ARG A 140 -21.73 77.00 18.57
CA ARG A 140 -21.28 76.24 17.40
C ARG A 140 -20.38 75.07 17.78
N ALA A 141 -19.41 75.29 18.65
CA ALA A 141 -18.49 74.24 19.10
C ALA A 141 -19.24 73.11 19.85
N VAL A 142 -20.24 73.46 20.67
CA VAL A 142 -21.10 72.50 21.37
C VAL A 142 -21.95 71.71 20.37
N ALA A 143 -22.54 72.38 19.36
CA ALA A 143 -23.31 71.70 18.32
C ALA A 143 -22.45 70.72 17.51
N GLU A 144 -21.25 71.13 17.09
CA GLU A 144 -20.29 70.27 16.40
C GLU A 144 -19.86 69.09 17.27
N ARG A 145 -19.56 69.32 18.55
CA ARG A 145 -19.20 68.26 19.50
C ARG A 145 -20.32 67.23 19.61
N LEU A 146 -21.57 67.68 19.75
CA LEU A 146 -22.74 66.80 19.84
C LEU A 146 -22.92 65.97 18.56
N GLN A 147 -22.73 66.58 17.38
CA GLN A 147 -22.81 65.86 16.10
C GLN A 147 -21.70 64.81 15.98
N LEU A 148 -20.47 65.14 16.37
CA LEU A 148 -19.34 64.20 16.36
C LEU A 148 -19.54 63.06 17.36
N GLU A 149 -20.04 63.34 18.55
CA GLU A 149 -20.40 62.32 19.55
C GLU A 149 -21.48 61.36 19.02
N GLN A 150 -22.50 61.87 18.33
CA GLN A 150 -23.53 61.04 17.69
C GLN A 150 -22.94 60.17 16.56
N LYS A 151 -22.10 60.75 15.68
CA LYS A 151 -21.41 59.99 14.62
C LYS A 151 -20.51 58.89 15.20
N LEU A 152 -19.75 59.21 16.25
CA LEU A 152 -18.90 58.25 16.95
C LEU A 152 -19.73 57.12 17.55
N ARG A 153 -20.88 57.44 18.16
CA ARG A 153 -21.79 56.44 18.74
C ARG A 153 -22.34 55.51 17.66
N LEU A 154 -22.76 56.05 16.51
CA LEU A 154 -23.24 55.25 15.38
C LEU A 154 -22.14 54.33 14.84
N GLN A 155 -20.95 54.86 14.60
CA GLN A 155 -19.81 54.07 14.13
C GLN A 155 -19.43 52.96 15.11
N ARG A 156 -19.47 53.20 16.42
CA ARG A 156 -19.22 52.17 17.43
C ARG A 156 -20.23 51.03 17.35
N VAL A 157 -21.51 51.35 17.16
CA VAL A 157 -22.57 50.34 17.00
C VAL A 157 -22.39 49.54 15.71
N GLU A 158 -22.05 50.20 14.60
CA GLU A 158 -21.78 49.54 13.32
C GLU A 158 -20.57 48.61 13.40
N LEU A 159 -19.46 49.08 13.98
CA LEU A 159 -18.27 48.26 14.21
C LEU A 159 -18.56 47.08 15.13
N GLN A 160 -19.35 47.28 16.18
CA GLN A 160 -19.75 46.18 17.07
C GLN A 160 -20.61 45.14 16.35
N LYS A 161 -21.53 45.57 15.47
CA LYS A 161 -22.31 44.65 14.63
C LYS A 161 -21.41 43.88 13.66
N ALA A 162 -20.49 44.58 12.98
CA ALA A 162 -19.55 43.96 12.05
C ALA A 162 -18.64 42.94 12.77
N ALA A 163 -18.09 43.30 13.93
CA ALA A 163 -17.32 42.40 14.77
C ALA A 163 -18.14 41.17 15.18
N GLY A 164 -19.41 41.35 15.58
CA GLY A 164 -20.32 40.24 15.86
C GLY A 164 -20.54 39.32 14.67
N THR A 165 -20.73 39.87 13.46
CA THR A 165 -20.89 39.04 12.25
C THR A 165 -19.63 38.26 11.90
N ILE A 166 -18.45 38.87 12.08
CA ILE A 166 -17.16 38.20 11.86
C ILE A 166 -16.97 37.08 12.89
N GLN A 167 -17.30 37.33 14.17
CA GLN A 167 -17.20 36.33 15.22
C GLN A 167 -18.07 35.10 14.92
N VAL A 168 -19.33 35.31 14.52
CA VAL A 168 -20.24 34.21 14.16
C VAL A 168 -19.71 33.42 12.95
N ALA A 169 -19.17 34.11 11.94
CA ALA A 169 -18.56 33.46 10.79
C ALA A 169 -17.30 32.66 11.17
N GLU A 170 -16.47 33.18 12.07
CA GLU A 170 -15.29 32.50 12.59
C GLU A 170 -15.67 31.25 13.38
N ASP A 171 -16.64 31.36 14.30
CA ASP A 171 -17.10 30.23 15.11
C ASP A 171 -17.69 29.11 14.22
N ARG A 172 -18.44 29.49 13.18
CA ARG A 172 -18.96 28.55 12.17
C ARG A 172 -17.82 27.86 11.41
N ALA A 173 -16.86 28.62 10.90
CA ALA A 173 -15.72 28.07 10.16
C ALA A 173 -14.88 27.13 11.02
N ARG A 174 -14.67 27.47 12.30
CA ARG A 174 -13.99 26.59 13.27
C ARG A 174 -14.76 25.29 13.50
N GLY A 175 -16.09 25.36 13.60
CA GLY A 175 -16.95 24.19 13.70
C GLY A 175 -16.85 23.27 12.48
N GLU A 176 -16.94 23.83 11.27
CA GLU A 176 -16.82 23.08 10.01
C GLU A 176 -15.45 22.41 9.88
N VAL A 177 -14.36 23.11 10.26
CA VAL A 177 -13.01 22.52 10.28
C VAL A 177 -12.92 21.35 11.26
N ALA A 178 -13.47 21.47 12.47
CA ALA A 178 -13.45 20.41 13.46
C ALA A 178 -14.25 19.18 13.00
N GLU A 179 -15.41 19.39 12.36
CA GLU A 179 -16.23 18.32 11.80
C GLU A 179 -15.51 17.60 10.66
N VAL A 180 -14.90 18.34 9.73
CA VAL A 180 -14.10 17.76 8.64
C VAL A 180 -12.91 16.98 9.19
N GLN A 181 -12.19 17.51 10.19
CA GLN A 181 -11.05 16.81 10.81
C GLN A 181 -11.48 15.50 11.49
N THR A 182 -12.56 15.53 12.27
CA THR A 182 -13.05 14.34 12.98
C THR A 182 -13.58 13.29 12.01
N SER A 183 -14.40 13.68 11.05
CA SER A 183 -14.90 12.81 9.98
C SER A 183 -13.76 12.19 9.16
N THR A 184 -12.78 13.00 8.75
CA THR A 184 -11.62 12.51 7.98
C THR A 184 -10.76 11.56 8.80
N SER A 185 -10.54 11.85 10.10
CA SER A 185 -9.79 10.96 10.98
C SER A 185 -10.49 9.62 11.19
N GLN A 186 -11.82 9.63 11.37
CA GLN A 186 -12.60 8.39 11.50
C GLN A 186 -12.59 7.58 10.21
N ALA A 187 -12.81 8.23 9.05
CA ALA A 187 -12.75 7.58 7.75
C ALA A 187 -11.37 6.96 7.50
N ARG A 188 -10.29 7.70 7.81
CA ARG A 188 -8.93 7.20 7.68
C ARG A 188 -8.67 5.98 8.58
N SER A 189 -9.08 6.04 9.84
CA SER A 189 -8.95 4.91 10.76
C SER A 189 -9.75 3.69 10.28
N GLY A 190 -10.95 3.90 9.73
CA GLY A 190 -11.78 2.83 9.17
C GLY A 190 -11.15 2.20 7.93
N ILE A 191 -10.62 3.00 7.01
CA ILE A 191 -9.92 2.52 5.81
C ILE A 191 -8.65 1.78 6.18
N GLU A 192 -7.81 2.33 7.06
CA GLU A 192 -6.58 1.67 7.50
C GLU A 192 -6.86 0.36 8.25
N GLY A 193 -7.88 0.33 9.10
CA GLY A 193 -8.32 -0.87 9.80
C GLY A 193 -8.85 -1.94 8.84
N GLY A 194 -9.73 -1.55 7.92
CA GLY A 194 -10.29 -2.45 6.90
C GLY A 194 -9.21 -2.99 5.96
N ALA A 195 -8.29 -2.14 5.50
CA ALA A 195 -7.19 -2.56 4.64
C ALA A 195 -6.24 -3.55 5.34
N LYS A 196 -5.92 -3.32 6.62
CA LYS A 196 -5.10 -4.25 7.41
C LYS A 196 -5.81 -5.59 7.61
N SER A 197 -7.08 -5.57 8.00
CA SER A 197 -7.86 -6.79 8.20
C SER A 197 -8.00 -7.59 6.91
N GLN A 198 -8.28 -6.94 5.78
CA GLN A 198 -8.33 -7.59 4.48
C GLN A 198 -6.97 -8.16 4.09
N GLN A 199 -5.90 -7.40 4.26
CA GLN A 199 -4.54 -7.88 3.97
C GLN A 199 -4.17 -9.12 4.81
N GLU A 200 -4.56 -9.16 6.08
CA GLU A 200 -4.35 -10.32 6.94
C GLU A 200 -5.17 -11.53 6.50
N ALA A 201 -6.44 -11.32 6.14
CA ALA A 201 -7.31 -12.37 5.60
C ALA A 201 -6.76 -12.93 4.29
N ASP A 202 -6.35 -12.08 3.35
CA ASP A 202 -5.77 -12.49 2.07
C ASP A 202 -4.45 -13.26 2.27
N LYS A 203 -3.59 -12.80 3.19
CA LYS A 203 -2.35 -13.52 3.55
C LYS A 203 -2.65 -14.89 4.15
N ALA A 204 -3.67 -15.00 4.99
CA ALA A 204 -4.05 -16.27 5.60
C ALA A 204 -4.62 -17.24 4.55
N ALA A 205 -5.51 -16.75 3.67
CA ALA A 205 -6.05 -17.53 2.56
C ALA A 205 -4.93 -18.02 1.62
N PHE A 206 -4.05 -17.11 1.20
CA PHE A 206 -2.92 -17.46 0.33
C PHE A 206 -1.99 -18.50 0.97
N LYS A 207 -1.71 -18.40 2.27
CA LYS A 207 -0.91 -19.41 2.99
C LYS A 207 -1.61 -20.77 3.01
N SER A 208 -2.92 -20.79 3.25
CA SER A 208 -3.72 -22.02 3.22
C SER A 208 -3.68 -22.69 1.84
N ASP A 209 -3.84 -21.91 0.77
CA ASP A 209 -3.78 -22.41 -0.61
C ASP A 209 -2.39 -22.94 -0.95
N LEU A 210 -1.33 -22.24 -0.53
CA LEU A 210 0.05 -22.68 -0.71
C LEU A 210 0.29 -24.00 0.03
N ASP A 211 -0.17 -24.12 1.27
CA ASP A 211 -0.08 -25.34 2.06
C ASP A 211 -0.85 -26.49 1.39
N GLN A 212 -2.03 -26.24 0.83
CA GLN A 212 -2.79 -27.26 0.10
C GLN A 212 -2.04 -27.72 -1.17
N VAL A 213 -1.63 -26.79 -2.03
CA VAL A 213 -0.94 -27.11 -3.28
C VAL A 213 0.39 -27.81 -3.01
N SER A 214 1.11 -27.42 -1.95
CA SER A 214 2.37 -28.08 -1.57
C SER A 214 2.14 -29.53 -1.11
N ARG A 215 1.05 -29.82 -0.39
CA ARG A 215 0.65 -31.19 -0.01
C ARG A 215 0.27 -32.02 -1.23
N GLU A 216 -0.50 -31.46 -2.16
CA GLU A 216 -0.87 -32.11 -3.42
C GLU A 216 0.36 -32.40 -4.29
N LEU A 217 1.30 -31.46 -4.37
CA LEU A 217 2.56 -31.67 -5.08
C LEU A 217 3.40 -32.78 -4.43
N ALA A 218 3.46 -32.82 -3.10
CA ALA A 218 4.19 -33.85 -2.37
C ALA A 218 3.55 -35.24 -2.56
N SER A 219 2.22 -35.34 -2.50
CA SER A 219 1.51 -36.60 -2.73
C SER A 219 1.68 -37.09 -4.17
N ALA A 220 1.54 -36.21 -5.16
CA ALA A 220 1.76 -36.54 -6.57
C ALA A 220 3.20 -37.00 -6.84
N ARG A 221 4.20 -36.36 -6.21
CA ARG A 221 5.61 -36.80 -6.31
C ARG A 221 5.83 -38.18 -5.71
N SER A 222 5.24 -38.46 -4.55
CA SER A 222 5.31 -39.76 -3.90
C SER A 222 4.67 -40.85 -4.76
N GLU A 223 3.50 -40.57 -5.31
CA GLU A 223 2.77 -41.50 -6.18
C GLU A 223 3.52 -41.80 -7.48
N LEU A 224 4.12 -40.78 -8.10
CA LEU A 224 4.95 -40.94 -9.28
C LEU A 224 6.19 -41.79 -8.97
N ALA A 225 6.84 -41.58 -7.82
CA ALA A 225 7.96 -42.41 -7.38
C ALA A 225 7.54 -43.87 -7.16
N ARG A 226 6.39 -44.10 -6.53
CA ARG A 226 5.80 -45.45 -6.34
C ARG A 226 5.56 -46.14 -7.68
N LEU A 227 4.84 -45.50 -8.60
CA LEU A 227 4.55 -46.04 -9.93
C LEU A 227 5.82 -46.34 -10.71
N ARG A 228 6.84 -45.47 -10.67
CA ARG A 228 8.13 -45.74 -11.30
C ARG A 228 8.81 -46.99 -10.73
N GLY A 229 8.75 -47.20 -9.42
CA GLY A 229 9.24 -48.40 -8.77
C GLY A 229 8.51 -49.65 -9.26
N GLU A 230 7.17 -49.63 -9.21
CA GLU A 230 6.33 -50.75 -9.66
C GLU A 230 6.53 -51.09 -11.13
N HIS A 231 6.61 -50.09 -12.01
CA HIS A 231 6.88 -50.31 -13.42
C HIS A 231 8.25 -50.93 -13.65
N LYS A 232 9.29 -50.49 -12.92
CA LYS A 232 10.63 -51.06 -13.03
C LYS A 232 10.66 -52.53 -12.59
N ASP A 233 9.99 -52.86 -11.49
CA ASP A 233 9.93 -54.23 -10.97
C ASP A 233 9.11 -55.13 -11.91
N ASN A 234 7.96 -54.65 -12.39
CA ASN A 234 7.12 -55.36 -13.36
C ASN A 234 7.85 -55.59 -14.69
N GLU A 235 8.57 -54.58 -15.20
CA GLU A 235 9.38 -54.72 -16.41
C GLU A 235 10.49 -55.76 -16.21
N ALA A 236 11.18 -55.76 -15.06
CA ALA A 236 12.20 -56.75 -14.74
C ALA A 236 11.62 -58.19 -14.68
N LEU A 237 10.44 -58.36 -14.08
CA LEU A 237 9.73 -59.64 -14.04
C LEU A 237 9.35 -60.11 -15.45
N LEU A 238 8.79 -59.23 -16.27
CA LEU A 238 8.40 -59.55 -17.64
C LEU A 238 9.62 -59.89 -18.51
N ARG A 239 10.74 -59.15 -18.38
CA ARG A 239 12.00 -59.49 -19.06
C ARG A 239 12.51 -60.88 -18.68
N LYS A 240 12.44 -61.23 -17.39
CA LYS A 240 12.86 -62.55 -16.90
C LYS A 240 11.94 -63.66 -17.40
N ALA A 241 10.62 -63.42 -17.41
CA ALA A 241 9.64 -64.37 -17.94
C ALA A 241 9.82 -64.58 -19.45
N ARG A 242 10.01 -63.49 -20.21
CA ARG A 242 10.33 -63.54 -21.64
C ARG A 242 11.59 -64.36 -21.90
N LYS A 243 12.69 -64.08 -21.19
CA LYS A 243 13.95 -64.82 -21.36
C LYS A 243 13.79 -66.31 -21.08
N ARG A 244 13.01 -66.68 -20.06
CA ARG A 244 12.71 -68.09 -19.76
C ARG A 244 11.93 -68.75 -20.88
N ALA A 245 10.86 -68.11 -21.36
CA ALA A 245 10.08 -68.63 -22.47
C ALA A 245 10.92 -68.75 -23.76
N GLU A 246 11.79 -67.78 -24.05
CA GLU A 246 12.73 -67.86 -25.17
C GLU A 246 13.69 -69.06 -25.02
N GLN A 247 14.25 -69.27 -23.83
CA GLN A 247 15.10 -70.43 -23.54
C GLN A 247 14.35 -71.76 -23.67
N ASP A 248 13.11 -71.84 -23.17
CA ASP A 248 12.29 -73.06 -23.26
C ASP A 248 12.00 -73.41 -24.73
N VAL A 249 11.73 -72.41 -25.58
CA VAL A 249 11.56 -72.59 -27.02
C VAL A 249 12.86 -73.02 -27.69
N GLU A 250 14.00 -72.42 -27.35
CA GLU A 250 15.32 -72.83 -27.87
C GLU A 250 15.63 -74.29 -27.52
N VAL A 251 15.32 -74.72 -26.30
CA VAL A 251 15.47 -76.13 -25.87
C VAL A 251 14.56 -77.04 -26.69
N GLN A 252 13.28 -76.70 -26.86
CA GLN A 252 12.34 -77.49 -27.66
C GLN A 252 12.75 -77.61 -29.13
N ILE A 253 13.26 -76.53 -29.72
CA ILE A 253 13.79 -76.55 -31.09
C ILE A 253 15.02 -77.48 -31.15
N GLY A 254 15.93 -77.39 -30.18
CA GLY A 254 17.11 -78.26 -30.12
C GLY A 254 16.75 -79.75 -29.98
N GLU A 255 15.76 -80.08 -29.15
CA GLU A 255 15.23 -81.45 -29.03
C GLU A 255 14.61 -81.93 -30.35
N TYR A 256 13.78 -81.10 -30.99
CA TYR A 256 13.18 -81.41 -32.29
C TYR A 256 14.23 -81.63 -33.39
N ASP A 257 15.22 -80.75 -33.49
CA ASP A 257 16.29 -80.87 -34.49
C ASP A 257 17.13 -82.14 -34.27
N ALA A 258 17.40 -82.51 -33.02
CA ALA A 258 18.09 -83.75 -32.69
C ALA A 258 17.27 -84.99 -33.07
N ASP A 259 15.98 -85.00 -32.77
CA ASP A 259 15.07 -86.09 -33.12
C ASP A 259 14.91 -86.23 -34.64
N VAL A 260 14.76 -85.11 -35.36
CA VAL A 260 14.71 -85.10 -36.83
C VAL A 260 16.01 -85.63 -37.41
N GLY A 261 17.17 -85.16 -36.92
CA GLY A 261 18.47 -85.66 -37.37
C GLY A 261 18.65 -87.16 -37.13
N ALA A 262 18.22 -87.68 -35.97
CA ALA A 262 18.24 -89.10 -35.68
C ALA A 262 17.32 -89.89 -36.63
N LYS A 263 16.12 -89.37 -36.93
CA LYS A 263 15.19 -89.98 -37.89
C LYS A 263 15.71 -89.96 -39.31
N GLU A 264 16.40 -88.90 -39.72
CA GLU A 264 17.07 -88.83 -41.02
C GLU A 264 18.20 -89.87 -41.13
N GLU A 265 18.98 -90.06 -40.05
CA GLU A 265 20.02 -91.10 -40.01
C GLU A 265 19.43 -92.51 -40.08
N GLU A 266 18.36 -92.79 -39.32
CA GLU A 266 17.61 -94.05 -39.37
C GLU A 266 17.05 -94.30 -40.78
N LEU A 267 16.41 -93.29 -41.39
CA LEU A 267 15.91 -93.38 -42.76
C LEU A 267 17.04 -93.61 -43.77
N GLY A 268 18.20 -92.97 -43.58
CA GLY A 268 19.40 -93.18 -44.40
C GLY A 268 19.87 -94.63 -44.34
N LYS A 269 19.97 -95.21 -43.13
CA LYS A 269 20.32 -96.63 -42.92
C LYS A 269 19.31 -97.56 -43.58
N ALA A 270 18.02 -97.35 -43.35
CA ALA A 270 16.95 -98.17 -43.95
C ALA A 270 16.94 -98.08 -45.48
N ARG A 271 17.20 -96.89 -46.06
CA ARG A 271 17.34 -96.72 -47.51
C ARG A 271 18.55 -97.48 -48.05
N ALA A 272 19.71 -97.41 -47.38
CA ALA A 272 20.90 -98.16 -47.79
C ALA A 272 20.64 -99.67 -47.78
N GLU A 273 20.00 -100.21 -46.73
CA GLU A 273 19.60 -101.62 -46.67
C GLU A 273 18.62 -101.98 -47.80
N TYR A 274 17.63 -101.13 -48.08
CA TYR A 274 16.69 -101.34 -49.18
C TYR A 274 17.38 -101.34 -50.55
N GLU A 275 18.33 -100.43 -50.79
CA GLU A 275 19.14 -100.39 -52.01
C GLU A 275 20.02 -101.65 -52.15
N GLU A 276 20.62 -102.14 -51.06
CA GLU A 276 21.33 -103.42 -51.06
C GLU A 276 20.42 -104.60 -51.40
N VAL A 277 19.19 -104.62 -50.89
CA VAL A 277 18.23 -105.68 -51.21
C VAL A 277 17.83 -105.62 -52.68
N ILE A 278 17.63 -104.41 -53.23
CA ILE A 278 17.37 -104.22 -54.67
C ILE A 278 18.51 -104.78 -55.50
N THR A 279 19.77 -104.45 -55.18
CA THR A 279 20.92 -104.92 -55.95
C THR A 279 21.05 -106.44 -55.88
N LYS A 280 20.90 -107.05 -54.70
CA LYS A 280 20.85 -108.52 -54.54
C LYS A 280 19.73 -109.15 -55.37
N LEU A 281 18.55 -108.54 -55.39
CA LEU A 281 17.40 -109.04 -56.16
C LEU A 281 17.64 -108.92 -57.68
N GLN A 282 18.29 -107.84 -58.14
CA GLN A 282 18.72 -107.70 -59.53
C GLN A 282 19.76 -108.76 -59.90
N ASP A 283 20.74 -109.03 -59.04
CA ASP A 283 21.75 -110.07 -59.26
C ASP A 283 21.12 -111.47 -59.33
N TYR A 284 20.19 -111.80 -58.42
CA TYR A 284 19.44 -113.05 -58.48
C TYR A 284 18.57 -113.15 -59.74
N THR A 285 17.92 -112.06 -60.14
CA THR A 285 17.12 -112.03 -61.37
C THR A 285 18.00 -112.25 -62.60
N ARG A 286 19.19 -111.63 -62.64
CA ARG A 286 20.17 -111.84 -63.70
C ARG A 286 20.63 -113.31 -63.72
N GLY A 287 21.07 -113.85 -62.59
CA GLY A 287 21.51 -115.25 -62.51
C GLY A 287 20.41 -116.26 -62.85
N TRP A 288 19.16 -116.01 -62.45
CA TRP A 288 18.02 -116.83 -62.85
C TRP A 288 17.78 -116.79 -64.37
N ASN A 289 17.82 -115.60 -64.97
CA ASN A 289 17.65 -115.43 -66.40
C ASN A 289 18.79 -116.11 -67.20
N GLU A 290 20.03 -116.02 -66.72
CA GLU A 290 21.18 -116.72 -67.30
C GLU A 290 20.99 -118.24 -67.24
N MET A 291 20.66 -118.81 -66.06
CA MET A 291 20.37 -120.24 -65.94
C MET A 291 19.19 -120.69 -66.82
N LEU A 292 18.16 -119.85 -66.95
CA LEU A 292 17.03 -120.13 -67.82
C LEU A 292 17.46 -120.14 -69.29
N GLN A 293 18.30 -119.19 -69.72
CA GLN A 293 18.88 -119.16 -71.06
C GLN A 293 19.74 -120.39 -71.32
N GLU A 294 20.66 -120.74 -70.43
CA GLU A 294 21.49 -121.94 -70.54
C GLU A 294 20.64 -123.21 -70.66
N ARG A 295 19.55 -123.30 -69.90
CA ARG A 295 18.62 -124.43 -69.96
C ARG A 295 17.89 -124.50 -71.30
N LEU A 296 17.44 -123.36 -71.83
CA LEU A 296 16.82 -123.30 -73.16
C LEU A 296 17.82 -123.69 -74.25
N GLU A 297 19.05 -123.19 -74.19
CA GLU A 297 20.12 -123.56 -75.13
C GLU A 297 20.49 -125.04 -75.05
N TYR A 298 20.51 -125.62 -73.85
CA TYR A 298 20.75 -127.05 -73.65
C TYR A 298 19.61 -127.88 -74.27
N GLU A 299 18.35 -127.51 -74.00
CA GLU A 299 17.20 -128.18 -74.62
C GLU A 299 17.22 -128.07 -76.14
N GLU A 300 17.60 -126.91 -76.70
CA GLU A 300 17.80 -126.76 -78.14
C GLU A 300 18.93 -127.64 -78.68
N ARG A 301 20.07 -127.70 -78.00
CA ARG A 301 21.20 -128.56 -78.36
C ARG A 301 20.79 -130.04 -78.36
N GLU A 302 20.07 -130.49 -77.33
CA GLU A 302 19.53 -131.84 -77.25
C GLU A 302 18.51 -132.11 -78.37
N ARG A 303 17.62 -131.17 -78.70
CA ARG A 303 16.71 -131.31 -79.84
C ARG A 303 17.47 -131.44 -81.16
N ARG A 304 18.54 -130.67 -81.38
CA ARG A 304 19.39 -130.76 -82.58
C ARG A 304 20.10 -132.12 -82.66
N LEU A 305 20.73 -132.56 -81.58
CA LEU A 305 21.39 -133.87 -81.47
C LEU A 305 20.42 -135.04 -81.69
N ALA A 306 19.23 -134.97 -81.10
CA ALA A 306 18.18 -135.97 -81.31
C ALA A 306 17.73 -136.02 -82.78
N HIS A 307 17.59 -134.86 -83.42
CA HIS A 307 17.24 -134.77 -84.84
C HIS A 307 18.34 -135.33 -85.76
N GLU A 308 19.61 -135.02 -85.49
CA GLU A 308 20.77 -135.58 -86.20
C GLU A 308 20.90 -137.09 -86.01
N ARG A 309 20.71 -137.60 -84.79
CA ARG A 309 20.69 -139.04 -84.51
C ARG A 309 19.58 -139.75 -85.28
N LEU A 310 18.40 -139.16 -85.37
CA LEU A 310 17.29 -139.69 -86.16
C LEU A 310 17.66 -139.75 -87.66
N GLN A 311 18.25 -138.67 -88.20
CA GLN A 311 18.72 -138.59 -89.59
C GLN A 311 19.80 -139.64 -89.89
N ALA A 312 20.79 -139.79 -89.02
CA ALA A 312 21.85 -140.79 -89.14
C ALA A 312 21.30 -142.23 -89.07
N ASN A 313 20.35 -142.49 -88.17
CA ASN A 313 19.67 -143.79 -88.09
C ASN A 313 18.90 -144.11 -89.37
N LEU A 314 18.18 -143.14 -89.95
CA LEU A 314 17.49 -143.31 -91.22
C LEU A 314 18.49 -143.60 -92.37
N HIS A 315 19.64 -142.92 -92.39
CA HIS A 315 20.70 -143.17 -93.36
C HIS A 315 21.27 -144.59 -93.25
N ASN A 316 21.56 -145.06 -92.03
CA ASN A 316 22.03 -146.42 -91.77
C ASN A 316 21.00 -147.49 -92.18
N VAL A 317 19.71 -147.26 -91.96
CA VAL A 317 18.64 -148.16 -92.43
C VAL A 317 18.65 -148.26 -93.97
N ARG A 318 18.90 -147.17 -94.70
CA ARG A 318 19.01 -147.16 -96.16
C ARG A 318 20.22 -147.97 -96.64
N ILE A 319 21.39 -147.80 -96.03
CA ILE A 319 22.61 -148.57 -96.36
C ILE A 319 22.39 -150.07 -96.11
N ASN A 320 21.85 -150.43 -94.94
CA ASN A 320 21.59 -151.82 -94.58
C ASN A 320 20.57 -152.49 -95.52
N ARG A 321 19.55 -151.74 -95.98
CA ARG A 321 18.61 -152.23 -96.99
C ARG A 321 19.31 -152.48 -98.34
N ALA A 322 20.17 -151.56 -98.78
CA ALA A 322 20.95 -151.73 -100.00
C ALA A 322 21.89 -152.96 -99.93
N ALA A 323 22.60 -153.13 -98.81
CA ALA A 323 23.47 -154.29 -98.57
C ALA A 323 22.69 -155.62 -98.60
N ARG A 324 21.48 -155.66 -98.04
CA ARG A 324 20.64 -156.87 -97.99
C ARG A 324 20.15 -157.29 -99.39
N VAL A 325 19.82 -156.32 -100.27
CA VAL A 325 19.44 -156.57 -101.67
C VAL A 325 20.63 -157.12 -102.48
N ILE A 326 21.82 -156.53 -102.31
CA ILE A 326 23.06 -156.99 -102.99
C ILE A 326 23.43 -158.42 -102.57
N GLN A 327 23.32 -158.74 -101.27
CA GLN A 327 23.61 -160.07 -100.75
C GLN A 327 22.62 -161.14 -101.23
N GLN A 328 21.33 -160.80 -101.39
CA GLN A 328 20.33 -161.72 -101.95
C GLN A 328 20.61 -162.04 -103.43
N ALA A 329 20.93 -161.03 -104.23
CA ALA A 329 21.28 -161.21 -105.64
C ALA A 329 22.51 -162.13 -105.82
N TRP A 330 23.54 -161.95 -104.98
CA TRP A 330 24.74 -162.80 -105.00
C TRP A 330 24.47 -164.26 -104.61
N ARG A 331 23.63 -164.50 -103.59
CA ARG A 331 23.25 -165.86 -103.15
C ARG A 331 22.43 -166.60 -104.21
N ALA A 332 21.56 -165.89 -104.95
CA ALA A 332 20.80 -166.47 -106.07
C ALA A 332 21.73 -166.89 -107.23
N TYR A 333 22.69 -166.04 -107.60
CA TYR A 333 23.69 -166.34 -108.62
C TYR A 333 24.55 -167.57 -108.28
N LYS A 334 25.00 -167.68 -107.02
CA LYS A 334 25.83 -168.80 -106.54
C LYS A 334 25.10 -170.16 -106.60
N LYS A 335 23.81 -170.21 -106.22
CA LYS A 335 22.99 -171.44 -106.31
C LYS A 335 22.76 -171.91 -107.75
N ALA A 336 22.56 -170.98 -108.70
CA ALA A 336 22.39 -171.33 -110.11
C ALA A 336 23.67 -171.95 -110.72
N LYS A 337 24.85 -171.45 -110.32
CA LYS A 337 26.16 -171.94 -110.79
C LYS A 337 26.49 -173.35 -110.30
N GLU A 338 26.09 -173.72 -109.08
CA GLU A 338 26.33 -175.05 -108.51
C GLU A 338 25.39 -176.14 -109.06
N ALA A 339 24.17 -175.79 -109.46
CA ALA A 339 23.22 -176.71 -110.09
C ALA A 339 23.68 -177.16 -111.50
N ALA A 340 24.32 -176.27 -112.26
CA ALA A 340 24.88 -176.58 -113.58
C ALA A 340 26.06 -177.58 -113.52
N LYS A 341 26.92 -177.48 -112.49
CA LYS A 341 28.06 -178.40 -112.29
C LYS A 341 27.65 -179.83 -111.94
N LYS A 342 26.50 -180.04 -111.28
CA LYS A 342 26.01 -181.38 -110.89
C LYS A 342 25.35 -182.16 -112.04
N LYS A 343 24.78 -181.49 -113.04
CA LYS A 343 24.21 -182.16 -114.24
C LYS A 343 25.31 -182.71 -115.18
N ALA A 344 26.48 -182.08 -115.25
CA ALA A 344 27.60 -182.54 -116.07
C ALA A 344 28.22 -183.87 -115.58
N LYS A 345 28.31 -184.09 -114.26
CA LYS A 345 28.92 -185.31 -113.68
C LYS A 345 28.09 -186.60 -113.80
N LYS A 346 26.77 -186.51 -114.09
CA LYS A 346 25.90 -187.71 -114.28
C LYS A 346 25.95 -188.29 -115.71
N ALA A 347 26.48 -187.57 -116.69
CA ALA A 347 26.54 -188.03 -118.09
C ALA A 347 27.77 -188.92 -118.42
N GLU A 348 28.84 -188.85 -117.62
CA GLU A 348 30.14 -189.48 -117.97
C GLU A 348 30.25 -190.96 -117.54
N LYS A 349 29.58 -191.40 -116.47
CA LYS A 349 29.67 -192.80 -115.97
C LYS A 349 28.75 -193.81 -116.68
N ALA A 350 27.87 -193.38 -117.58
CA ALA A 350 27.02 -194.29 -118.38
C ALA A 350 27.74 -194.90 -119.60
N LYS A 351 28.99 -194.50 -119.93
CA LYS A 351 29.74 -194.99 -121.11
C LYS A 351 30.77 -196.12 -120.84
N ALA A 352 30.97 -196.58 -119.60
CA ALA A 352 31.94 -197.65 -119.28
C ALA A 352 31.28 -199.01 -119.00
N LYS A 353 30.25 -199.36 -119.78
CA LYS A 353 29.70 -200.73 -119.92
C LYS A 353 30.02 -201.23 -121.34
N LYS A 354 31.32 -201.30 -121.66
CA LYS A 354 31.91 -201.98 -122.85
C LYS A 354 33.46 -201.94 -122.80
N LYS A 355 34.03 -202.64 -121.82
CA LYS A 355 35.05 -203.67 -122.02
C LYS A 355 35.08 -204.53 -120.76
#